data_AF-A0A961CVJ1-F1
#
_entry.id   AF-A0A961CVJ1-F1
#
_cell.length_a   1.000
_cell.length_b   1.000
_cell.length_c   1.000
_cell.angle_alpha   90.00
_cell.angle_beta   90.00
_cell.angle_gamma   90.00
#
_symmetry.space_group_name_H-M   'P 1'
#
loop_
_entity.id
_entity.type
_entity.pdbx_description
1 polymer ?
#
loop_
_entity_poly.entity_id
_entity_poly.type
_entity_poly.pdbx_seq_one_letter_code
_entity_poly.pdbx_strand_id
1 'polypeptide(L)'
;WVNSRRLAFGGRGANPLASGGRGAKLVYERVPAHRVALQPTRHDGLVLADCLDIKDGPFRAYLAHELTKRADHRCASGLEEFRSHKRAVTREGQVRSGERHEKDDRHRVDDPRRWVLGWANERKIAALRDELAAMQADLAAVTTELTGLYTQRDSLQDRLQALARIEEYRSWADL
;
A
#
# COMPACT_ATOMS: atom_id res chain seq x y z
N TRP A 1 16.82 -24.81 -12.87
CA TRP A 1 17.93 -25.48 -12.17
C TRP A 1 19.07 -24.49 -12.05
N VAL A 2 19.65 -24.31 -10.86
CA VAL A 2 20.85 -23.50 -10.62
C VAL A 2 21.82 -24.40 -9.86
N ASN A 3 23.06 -24.58 -10.33
CA ASN A 3 24.07 -25.48 -9.74
C ASN A 3 23.52 -26.87 -9.37
N SER A 4 22.84 -27.52 -10.31
CA SER A 4 22.25 -28.87 -10.13
C SER A 4 21.22 -29.00 -9.02
N ARG A 5 20.72 -27.87 -8.46
CA ARG A 5 19.61 -27.84 -7.50
C ARG A 5 18.35 -27.29 -8.17
N ARG A 6 17.21 -27.97 -7.96
CA ARG A 6 15.89 -27.44 -8.30
C ARG A 6 15.56 -26.33 -7.31
N LEU A 7 15.23 -25.14 -7.81
CA LEU A 7 14.72 -24.06 -6.97
C LEU A 7 13.35 -24.51 -6.43
N ALA A 8 13.32 -24.87 -5.16
CA ALA A 8 12.11 -25.26 -4.45
C ALA A 8 11.65 -24.08 -3.58
N PHE A 9 10.36 -23.77 -3.62
CA PHE A 9 9.75 -22.79 -2.74
C PHE A 9 9.17 -23.52 -1.52
N GLY A 10 9.83 -23.37 -0.37
CA GLY A 10 9.28 -23.79 0.92
C GLY A 10 8.49 -22.64 1.52
N GLY A 11 7.17 -22.59 1.30
CA GLY A 11 6.31 -21.67 2.05
C GLY A 11 6.32 -22.05 3.54
N ARG A 12 6.22 -21.07 4.46
CA ARG A 12 5.89 -21.35 5.87
C ARG A 12 4.57 -22.13 5.89
N GLY A 13 4.63 -23.42 6.23
CA GLY A 13 3.48 -24.33 6.29
C GLY A 13 3.38 -25.40 5.20
N ALA A 14 4.34 -25.51 4.28
CA ALA A 14 4.30 -26.57 3.26
C ALA A 14 4.72 -27.94 3.84
N ASN A 15 3.81 -28.92 3.77
CA ASN A 15 4.05 -30.31 4.15
C ASN A 15 5.17 -30.92 3.26
N PRO A 16 6.30 -31.40 3.83
CA PRO A 16 7.44 -31.89 3.05
C PRO A 16 7.18 -33.15 2.21
N LEU A 17 6.01 -33.80 2.37
CA LEU A 17 5.61 -35.01 1.63
C LEU A 17 4.77 -34.76 0.37
N ALA A 18 4.38 -33.51 0.07
CA ALA A 18 3.67 -33.19 -1.16
C ALA A 18 4.67 -33.03 -2.33
N SER A 19 4.90 -34.11 -3.07
CA SER A 19 5.78 -34.20 -4.25
C SER A 19 5.30 -33.40 -5.49
N GLY A 20 4.47 -32.37 -5.29
CA GLY A 20 3.93 -31.48 -6.33
C GLY A 20 4.51 -30.07 -6.26
N GLY A 21 5.83 -29.92 -6.15
CA GLY A 21 6.47 -28.60 -6.06
C GLY A 21 6.34 -27.81 -7.36
N ARG A 22 5.46 -26.79 -7.41
CA ARG A 22 5.41 -25.78 -8.49
C ARG A 22 6.83 -25.21 -8.70
N GLY A 23 7.33 -25.25 -9.93
CA GLY A 23 8.67 -24.73 -10.24
C GLY A 23 8.78 -23.24 -9.92
N ALA A 24 9.89 -22.80 -9.34
CA ALA A 24 10.13 -21.39 -9.06
C ALA A 24 10.81 -20.69 -10.24
N LYS A 25 10.37 -19.46 -10.56
CA LYS A 25 11.04 -18.57 -11.53
C LYS A 25 11.97 -17.62 -10.77
N LEU A 26 13.26 -17.65 -11.10
CA LEU A 26 14.23 -16.67 -10.63
C LEU A 26 14.63 -15.78 -11.81
N VAL A 27 14.45 -14.48 -11.65
CA VAL A 27 15.01 -13.45 -12.53
C VAL A 27 15.92 -12.61 -11.67
N TYR A 28 17.18 -12.45 -12.09
CA TYR A 28 18.14 -11.60 -11.40
C TYR A 28 18.83 -10.71 -12.42
N GLU A 29 19.19 -9.50 -11.98
CA GLU A 29 20.03 -8.60 -12.75
C GLU A 29 21.47 -8.75 -12.27
N ARG A 30 22.37 -9.13 -13.17
CA ARG A 30 23.79 -9.30 -12.84
C ARG A 30 24.45 -7.93 -12.76
N VAL A 31 24.95 -7.57 -11.59
CA VAL A 31 25.76 -6.35 -11.38
C VAL A 31 27.24 -6.68 -11.55
N PRO A 32 27.92 -6.19 -12.60
CA PRO A 32 29.36 -6.43 -12.78
C PRO A 32 30.17 -5.69 -11.71
N ALA A 33 31.25 -6.33 -11.24
CA ALA A 33 32.13 -5.78 -10.19
C ALA A 33 32.91 -4.52 -10.65
N HIS A 34 33.25 -4.46 -11.93
CA HIS A 34 33.81 -3.27 -12.57
C HIS A 34 32.69 -2.54 -13.30
N ARG A 35 32.55 -1.23 -13.07
CA ARG A 35 31.77 -0.33 -13.92
C ARG A 35 32.59 0.92 -14.18
N VAL A 36 32.53 1.38 -15.43
CA VAL A 36 32.95 2.73 -15.77
C VAL A 36 31.93 3.68 -15.12
N ALA A 37 32.42 4.61 -14.30
CA ALA A 37 31.57 5.67 -13.78
C ALA A 37 31.03 6.48 -14.97
N LEU A 38 29.72 6.53 -15.12
CA LEU A 38 29.12 7.46 -16.06
C LEU A 38 29.32 8.87 -15.53
N GLN A 39 29.79 9.77 -16.41
CA GLN A 39 29.82 11.17 -16.07
C GLN A 39 28.38 11.60 -15.78
N PRO A 40 28.09 12.16 -14.60
CA PRO A 40 26.76 12.68 -14.32
C PRO A 40 26.44 13.75 -15.37
N THR A 41 25.34 13.58 -16.07
CA THR A 41 24.81 14.61 -16.95
C THR A 41 24.49 15.82 -16.07
N ARG A 42 25.14 16.95 -16.32
CA ARG A 42 24.79 18.18 -15.59
C ARG A 42 23.40 18.60 -16.04
N HIS A 43 22.50 18.69 -15.07
CA HIS A 43 21.18 19.26 -15.24
C HIS A 43 21.15 20.64 -14.60
N ASP A 44 20.50 21.60 -15.25
CA ASP A 44 20.40 22.97 -14.75
C ASP A 44 19.30 23.06 -13.68
N GLY A 45 19.57 22.53 -12.48
CA GLY A 45 18.69 22.57 -11.28
C GLY A 45 18.30 21.18 -10.76
N LEU A 46 17.33 21.11 -9.85
CA LEU A 46 17.04 19.91 -9.06
C LEU A 46 16.39 18.80 -9.88
N VAL A 47 16.93 17.59 -9.79
CA VAL A 47 16.38 16.38 -10.40
C VAL A 47 15.95 15.40 -9.32
N LEU A 48 14.93 14.58 -9.60
CA LEU A 48 14.37 13.64 -8.62
C LEU A 48 15.41 12.67 -8.04
N ALA A 49 16.41 12.27 -8.84
CA ALA A 49 17.52 11.45 -8.35
C ALA A 49 18.35 12.12 -7.25
N ASP A 50 18.46 13.46 -7.25
CA ASP A 50 19.21 14.24 -6.24
C ASP A 50 18.47 14.29 -4.89
N CYS A 51 17.17 14.01 -4.88
CA CYS A 51 16.35 13.94 -3.67
C CYS A 51 16.49 12.62 -2.91
N LEU A 52 17.35 11.71 -3.37
CA LEU A 52 17.49 10.35 -2.84
C LEU A 52 18.88 10.09 -2.30
N ASP A 53 18.93 9.69 -1.04
CA ASP A 53 20.17 9.20 -0.44
C ASP A 53 20.33 7.69 -0.65
N ILE A 54 21.55 7.30 -1.01
CA ILE A 54 21.91 5.89 -1.22
C ILE A 54 22.77 5.43 -0.06
N LYS A 55 22.31 4.39 0.64
CA LYS A 55 23.09 3.77 1.71
C LYS A 55 24.38 3.17 1.16
N ASP A 56 25.45 3.29 1.93
CA ASP A 56 26.72 2.71 1.56
C ASP A 56 26.65 1.18 1.48
N GLY A 57 27.42 0.63 0.54
CA GLY A 57 27.47 -0.79 0.28
C GLY A 57 28.03 -1.14 -1.11
N PRO A 58 28.18 -2.43 -1.41
CA PRO A 58 28.83 -2.91 -2.64
C PRO A 58 28.09 -2.48 -3.92
N PHE A 59 26.78 -2.18 -3.82
CA PHE A 59 25.95 -1.79 -4.95
C PHE A 59 25.68 -0.28 -5.04
N ARG A 60 26.31 0.54 -4.20
CA ARG A 60 26.05 2.00 -4.16
C ARG A 60 26.24 2.65 -5.53
N ALA A 61 27.35 2.38 -6.21
CA ALA A 61 27.64 2.93 -7.53
C ALA A 61 26.66 2.43 -8.60
N TYR A 62 26.23 1.17 -8.51
CA TYR A 62 25.19 0.62 -9.37
C TYR A 62 23.87 1.37 -9.20
N LEU A 63 23.42 1.54 -7.96
CA LEU A 63 22.17 2.22 -7.64
C LEU A 63 22.19 3.68 -8.05
N ALA A 64 23.32 4.38 -7.83
CA ALA A 64 23.48 5.76 -8.25
C ALA A 64 23.27 5.90 -9.76
N HIS A 65 23.89 5.02 -10.54
CA HIS A 65 23.72 5.01 -11.99
C HIS A 65 22.25 4.74 -12.41
N GLU A 66 21.62 3.72 -11.83
CA GLU A 66 20.23 3.41 -12.16
C GLU A 66 19.27 4.53 -11.78
N LEU A 67 19.50 5.21 -10.65
CA LEU A 67 18.71 6.37 -10.24
C LEU A 67 18.89 7.53 -11.21
N THR A 68 20.11 7.89 -11.58
CA THR A 68 20.35 8.95 -12.59
C THR A 68 19.68 8.61 -13.93
N LYS A 69 19.63 7.33 -14.32
CA LYS A 69 19.03 6.91 -15.60
C LYS A 69 17.49 6.85 -15.57
N ARG A 70 16.91 6.42 -14.44
CA ARG A 70 15.47 6.15 -14.32
C ARG A 70 14.70 7.30 -13.67
N ALA A 71 15.36 8.10 -12.84
CA ALA A 71 14.80 9.20 -12.06
C ALA A 71 15.35 10.58 -12.45
N ASP A 72 15.84 10.73 -13.68
CA ASP A 72 16.12 11.99 -14.40
C ASP A 72 14.85 12.79 -14.72
N HIS A 73 13.98 12.98 -13.72
CA HIS A 73 12.83 13.86 -13.81
C HIS A 73 13.17 15.20 -13.17
N ARG A 74 12.92 16.28 -13.90
CA ARG A 74 12.99 17.64 -13.33
C ARG A 74 12.02 17.78 -12.17
N CYS A 75 12.48 18.17 -10.99
CA CYS A 75 11.60 18.60 -9.91
C CYS A 75 11.07 20.00 -10.23
N ALA A 76 9.88 20.06 -10.83
CA ALA A 76 9.26 21.31 -11.24
C ALA A 76 8.54 21.97 -10.05
N SER A 77 8.79 23.26 -9.81
CA SER A 77 8.10 24.01 -8.76
C SER A 77 6.71 24.49 -9.18
N GLY A 78 6.40 24.42 -10.48
CA GLY A 78 5.13 24.84 -11.04
C GLY A 78 4.84 24.22 -12.40
N LEU A 79 3.63 24.47 -12.91
CA LEU A 79 3.14 23.82 -14.13
C LEU A 79 3.86 24.27 -15.40
N GLU A 80 4.36 25.50 -15.44
CA GLU A 80 5.14 26.02 -16.56
C GLU A 80 6.44 25.24 -16.75
N GLU A 81 7.23 25.10 -15.67
CA GLU A 81 8.46 24.32 -15.68
C GLU A 81 8.19 22.82 -15.93
N PHE A 82 7.10 22.28 -15.39
CA PHE A 82 6.67 20.91 -15.67
C PHE A 82 6.39 20.67 -17.16
N ARG A 83 5.82 21.68 -17.85
CA ARG A 83 5.50 21.60 -19.27
C ARG A 83 6.71 21.80 -20.18
N SER A 84 7.69 22.60 -19.75
CA SER A 84 8.88 22.91 -20.55
C SER A 84 9.89 21.76 -20.62
N HIS A 85 9.81 20.79 -19.70
CA HIS A 85 10.72 19.65 -19.67
C HIS A 85 10.09 18.36 -20.21
N LYS A 86 10.89 17.55 -20.91
CA LYS A 86 10.48 16.24 -21.42
C LYS A 86 10.15 15.25 -20.30
N ARG A 87 10.88 15.34 -19.18
CA ARG A 87 10.68 14.52 -17.98
C ARG A 87 10.63 15.41 -16.77
N ALA A 88 9.51 15.40 -16.05
CA ALA A 88 9.29 16.28 -14.92
C ALA A 88 8.39 15.62 -13.87
N VAL A 89 8.52 16.07 -12.63
CA VAL A 89 7.67 15.68 -11.51
C VAL A 89 7.33 16.92 -10.69
N THR A 90 6.08 17.01 -10.24
CA THR A 90 5.61 18.07 -9.32
C THR A 90 5.53 17.54 -7.90
N ARG A 91 5.49 18.44 -6.91
CA ARG A 91 5.31 18.07 -5.50
C ARG A 91 3.94 17.41 -5.24
N GLU A 92 2.95 17.74 -6.05
CA GLU A 92 1.59 17.21 -6.00
C GLU A 92 1.47 15.81 -6.64
N GLY A 93 2.56 15.26 -7.18
CA GLY A 93 2.60 13.89 -7.70
C GLY A 93 2.29 13.72 -9.19
N GLN A 94 2.19 14.81 -9.97
CA GLN A 94 2.14 14.70 -11.43
C GLN A 94 3.50 14.29 -11.97
N VAL A 95 3.55 13.27 -12.82
CA VAL A 95 4.76 12.73 -13.44
C VAL A 95 4.63 12.79 -14.95
N ARG A 96 5.60 13.41 -15.60
CA ARG A 96 5.77 13.42 -17.06
C ARG A 96 7.01 12.63 -17.43
N SER A 97 6.87 11.68 -18.35
CA SER A 97 7.96 10.88 -18.90
C SER A 97 7.81 10.75 -20.41
N GLY A 98 8.30 11.77 -21.14
CA GLY A 98 8.09 11.90 -22.58
C GLY A 98 6.62 12.12 -22.92
N GLU A 99 6.06 11.19 -23.70
CA GLU A 99 4.65 11.18 -24.11
C GLU A 99 3.71 10.62 -23.03
N ARG A 100 4.24 9.93 -22.01
CA ARG A 100 3.43 9.38 -20.91
C ARG A 100 3.36 10.37 -19.76
N HIS A 101 2.15 10.80 -19.43
CA HIS A 101 1.87 11.71 -18.33
C HIS A 101 0.91 11.00 -17.37
N GLU A 102 1.24 11.01 -16.10
CA GLU A 102 0.50 10.30 -15.06
C GLU A 102 0.22 11.26 -13.90
N LYS A 103 -1.03 11.22 -13.43
CA LYS A 103 -1.45 11.78 -12.15
C LYS A 103 -2.33 10.74 -11.50
N ASP A 104 -1.79 10.03 -10.53
CA ASP A 104 -2.51 8.97 -9.81
C ASP A 104 -3.01 9.51 -8.47
N ASP A 105 -4.25 10.03 -8.47
CA ASP A 105 -4.89 10.61 -7.29
C ASP A 105 -5.67 9.56 -6.46
N ARG A 106 -5.52 8.25 -6.73
CA ARG A 106 -6.18 7.19 -5.93
C ARG A 106 -5.78 7.22 -4.46
N HIS A 107 -4.58 7.75 -4.18
CA HIS A 107 -4.08 8.00 -2.84
C HIS A 107 -3.48 9.40 -2.78
N ARG A 108 -3.58 10.03 -1.60
CA ARG A 108 -2.94 11.33 -1.39
C ARG A 108 -1.42 11.18 -1.41
N VAL A 109 -0.72 12.12 -2.07
CA VAL A 109 0.75 12.12 -2.16
C VAL A 109 1.43 12.21 -0.79
N ASP A 110 0.78 12.85 0.17
CA ASP A 110 1.28 13.06 1.53
C ASP A 110 0.87 11.97 2.52
N ASP A 111 0.30 10.85 2.05
CA ASP A 111 -0.06 9.69 2.86
C ASP A 111 1.18 8.80 3.17
N PRO A 112 1.71 8.81 4.41
CA PRO A 112 2.92 8.06 4.76
C PRO A 112 2.73 6.54 4.68
N ARG A 113 1.48 6.05 4.69
CA ARG A 113 1.18 4.62 4.58
C ARG A 113 1.56 4.05 3.21
N ARG A 114 1.60 4.91 2.19
CA ARG A 114 1.92 4.52 0.80
C ARG A 114 3.38 4.72 0.43
N TRP A 115 4.15 5.44 1.24
CA TRP A 115 5.56 5.63 0.98
C TRP A 115 6.34 4.30 1.09
N VAL A 116 7.28 4.10 0.17
CA VAL A 116 8.10 2.87 0.03
C VAL A 116 9.60 3.13 0.11
N LEU A 117 10.02 4.41 0.12
CA LEU A 117 11.41 4.83 0.18
C LEU A 117 11.78 5.23 1.62
N GLY A 118 13.06 5.05 1.96
CA GLY A 118 13.63 5.38 3.28
C GLY A 118 14.11 4.14 4.06
N TRP A 119 14.98 4.36 5.04
CA TRP A 119 15.49 3.31 5.95
C TRP A 119 14.68 3.18 7.24
N ALA A 120 13.84 4.18 7.48
CA ALA A 120 13.06 4.39 8.67
C ALA A 120 11.58 4.30 8.28
N ASN A 121 10.83 3.40 8.90
CA ASN A 121 9.42 3.16 8.61
C ASN A 121 8.49 3.64 9.74
N GLU A 122 9.02 4.40 10.71
CA GLU A 122 8.31 4.85 11.92
C GLU A 122 7.08 5.67 11.56
N ARG A 123 7.19 6.60 10.60
CA ARG A 123 6.04 7.41 10.12
C ARG A 123 4.95 6.54 9.50
N LYS A 124 5.34 5.52 8.74
CA LYS A 124 4.42 4.57 8.12
C LYS A 124 3.75 3.69 9.17
N ILE A 125 4.52 3.19 10.14
CA ILE A 125 4.00 2.40 11.26
C ILE A 125 3.01 3.22 12.08
N ALA A 126 3.35 4.47 12.43
CA ALA A 126 2.47 5.36 13.17
C ALA A 126 1.16 5.59 12.42
N ALA A 127 1.22 5.97 11.14
CA ALA A 127 0.03 6.21 10.33
C ALA A 127 -0.86 4.95 10.18
N LEU A 128 -0.26 3.76 10.07
CA LEU A 128 -1.01 2.50 10.02
C LEU A 128 -1.64 2.13 11.38
N ARG A 129 -0.98 2.46 12.50
CA ARG A 129 -1.54 2.27 13.84
C ARG A 129 -2.72 3.20 14.10
N ASP A 130 -2.61 4.46 13.68
CA ASP A 130 -3.68 5.44 13.79
C ASP A 130 -4.91 5.01 12.96
N GLU A 131 -4.68 4.54 11.73
CA GLU A 131 -5.75 3.96 10.89
C GLU A 131 -6.41 2.76 11.55
N LEU A 132 -5.62 1.84 12.11
CA LEU A 132 -6.15 0.67 12.82
C LEU A 132 -7.01 1.10 14.01
N ALA A 133 -6.55 2.06 14.80
CA ALA A 133 -7.28 2.56 15.96
C ALA A 133 -8.61 3.22 15.55
N ALA A 134 -8.61 4.01 14.47
CA ALA A 134 -9.82 4.60 13.92
C ALA A 134 -10.82 3.51 13.46
N MET A 135 -10.36 2.52 12.69
CA MET A 135 -11.20 1.40 12.25
C MET A 135 -11.77 0.58 13.42
N GLN A 136 -10.99 0.41 14.49
CA GLN A 136 -11.45 -0.26 15.70
C GLN A 136 -12.53 0.54 16.45
N ALA A 137 -12.38 1.86 16.52
CA ALA A 137 -13.38 2.74 17.11
C ALA A 137 -14.70 2.70 16.29
N ASP A 138 -14.60 2.77 14.97
CA ASP A 138 -15.75 2.66 14.07
C ASP A 138 -16.46 1.31 14.23
N LEU A 139 -15.69 0.22 14.28
CA LEU A 139 -16.23 -1.12 14.52
C LEU A 139 -16.97 -1.20 15.87
N ALA A 140 -16.41 -0.64 16.93
CA ALA A 140 -17.02 -0.63 18.25
C ALA A 140 -18.33 0.18 18.27
N ALA A 141 -18.36 1.32 17.58
CA ALA A 141 -19.55 2.15 17.44
C ALA A 141 -20.67 1.40 16.71
N VAL A 142 -20.37 0.84 15.53
CA VAL A 142 -21.33 0.05 14.73
C VAL A 142 -21.81 -1.18 15.51
N THR A 143 -20.93 -1.85 16.26
CA THR A 143 -21.31 -3.00 17.09
C THR A 143 -22.28 -2.59 18.20
N THR A 144 -22.08 -1.42 18.82
CA THR A 144 -22.98 -0.87 19.86
C THR A 144 -24.34 -0.51 19.28
N GLU A 145 -24.37 0.07 18.08
CA GLU A 145 -25.62 0.37 17.39
C GLU A 145 -26.38 -0.93 17.05
N LEU A 146 -25.68 -1.93 16.53
CA LEU A 146 -26.26 -3.22 16.18
C LEU A 146 -26.87 -3.94 17.40
N THR A 147 -26.20 -3.93 18.55
CA THR A 147 -26.75 -4.51 19.79
C THR A 147 -27.98 -3.73 20.27
N GLY A 148 -27.98 -2.40 20.15
CA GLY A 148 -29.16 -1.57 20.40
C GLY A 148 -30.35 -1.95 19.52
N LEU A 149 -30.14 -2.16 18.22
CA LEU A 149 -31.19 -2.59 17.30
C LEU A 149 -31.74 -3.98 17.62
N TYR A 150 -30.88 -4.93 18.01
CA TYR A 150 -31.33 -6.26 18.44
C TYR A 150 -32.21 -6.20 19.69
N THR A 151 -31.81 -5.43 20.70
CA THR A 151 -32.63 -5.28 21.92
C THR A 151 -33.98 -4.62 21.64
N GLN A 152 -34.03 -3.63 20.75
CA GLN A 152 -35.29 -3.04 20.30
C GLN A 152 -36.19 -4.05 19.58
N ARG A 153 -35.63 -4.82 18.63
CA ARG A 153 -36.35 -5.88 17.92
C ARG A 153 -36.93 -6.89 18.90
N ASP A 154 -36.14 -7.38 19.85
CA ASP A 154 -36.57 -8.39 20.81
C ASP A 154 -37.72 -7.86 21.68
N SER A 155 -37.62 -6.60 22.14
CA SER A 155 -38.70 -5.96 22.89
C SER A 155 -40.01 -5.82 22.11
N LEU A 156 -39.93 -5.58 20.79
CA LEU A 156 -41.11 -5.50 19.92
C LEU A 156 -41.70 -6.90 19.67
N GLN A 157 -40.85 -7.91 19.54
CA GLN A 157 -41.27 -9.30 19.39
C GLN A 157 -41.98 -9.80 20.65
N ASP A 158 -41.46 -9.50 21.84
CA ASP A 158 -42.11 -9.83 23.12
C ASP A 158 -43.49 -9.17 23.24
N ARG A 159 -43.60 -7.90 22.84
CA ARG A 159 -44.89 -7.18 22.81
C ARG A 159 -45.87 -7.80 21.82
N LEU A 160 -45.41 -8.13 20.62
CA LEU A 160 -46.24 -8.78 19.60
C LEU A 160 -46.75 -10.13 20.11
N GLN A 161 -45.90 -10.93 20.74
CA GLN A 161 -46.26 -12.22 21.31
C GLN A 161 -47.27 -12.07 22.46
N ALA A 162 -47.08 -11.08 23.34
CA ALA A 162 -48.04 -10.79 24.41
C ALA A 162 -49.42 -10.40 23.86
N LEU A 163 -49.47 -9.55 22.82
CA LEU A 163 -50.72 -9.18 22.15
C LEU A 163 -51.40 -10.38 21.47
N ALA A 164 -50.62 -11.21 20.77
CA ALA A 164 -51.15 -12.42 20.13
C ALA A 164 -51.77 -13.40 21.15
N ARG A 165 -51.19 -13.54 22.34
CA ARG A 165 -51.76 -14.38 23.42
C ARG A 165 -53.09 -13.85 23.93
N ILE A 166 -53.30 -12.52 23.96
CA ILE A 166 -54.59 -11.94 24.36
C ILE A 166 -55.68 -12.28 23.34
N GLU A 167 -55.35 -12.32 22.05
CA GLU A 167 -56.29 -12.67 20.98
C GLU A 167 -56.79 -14.13 21.07
N GLU A 168 -56.05 -15.02 21.74
CA GLU A 168 -56.46 -16.41 21.96
C GLU A 168 -57.60 -16.56 22.99
N TYR A 169 -57.81 -15.58 23.87
CA TYR A 169 -58.88 -15.61 24.87
C TYR A 169 -60.20 -15.07 24.28
N ARG A 170 -61.25 -15.91 24.30
CA ARG A 170 -62.58 -15.57 23.74
C ARG A 170 -63.54 -14.94 24.74
N SER A 171 -63.20 -14.89 26.03
CA SER A 171 -64.00 -14.23 27.06
C SER A 171 -63.13 -13.64 28.18
N TRP A 172 -63.62 -12.58 28.82
CA TRP A 172 -62.95 -11.94 29.97
C TRP A 172 -62.84 -12.83 31.21
N ALA A 173 -63.60 -13.93 31.25
CA ALA A 173 -63.54 -14.91 32.35
C ALA A 173 -62.43 -15.95 32.15
N ASP A 174 -61.84 -16.03 30.94
CA ASP A 174 -60.79 -17.00 30.59
C ASP A 174 -59.37 -16.39 30.67
N LEU A 175 -59.25 -15.06 30.80
CA LEU A 175 -57.99 -14.32 31.01
C LEU A 175 -57.51 -14.43 32.46
#